data_AF-A0AAD4EQ67-F1
#
_entry.id   AF-A0AAD4EQ67-F1
#
_cell.length_a   1.000
_cell.length_b   1.000
_cell.length_c   1.000
_cell.angle_alpha   90.00
_cell.angle_beta   90.00
_cell.angle_gamma   90.00
#
_symmetry.space_group_name_H-M   'P 1'
#
loop_
_entity.id
_entity.type
_entity.pdbx_description
1 polymer ?
#
loop_
_entity_poly.entity_id
_entity_poly.type
_entity_poly.pdbx_seq_one_letter_code
_entity_poly.pdbx_strand_id
1 'polypeptide(L)'
;MASSSGETQSEAAGQLSAAGLQDLPAETLIEIFSGLDFDTFDNMLLVSRRLHSVIHSHWALILPGIIESRDLFDTFFNVDLPDAMDCAGLLSVCSTLDGFRHLLGFCRAIRRWEVEFPRLRFASAPEYSRSLWRHEVGRLRGALYVWWRFARAFHDPAPCENNTPEVRRAFVRQLSTTQLHEVLDMWETVRKAVGRRGKLLTRGEGARVGWGDVPENQDIVDTMMKLRPEDVLHLLVYRHRYATKASVVQFVRLKHPRYGSSAK
;
A
#
# COMPACT_ATOMS: atom_id res chain seq x y z
N MET A 1 27.41 72.14 -25.10
CA MET A 1 27.80 70.87 -25.74
C MET A 1 28.69 70.15 -24.72
N ALA A 2 28.13 69.34 -23.81
CA ALA A 2 27.75 67.92 -24.01
C ALA A 2 29.00 67.11 -24.45
N SER A 3 29.54 66.09 -23.77
CA SER A 3 28.98 65.14 -22.80
C SER A 3 30.09 64.27 -22.18
N SER A 4 29.80 63.72 -20.98
CA SER A 4 30.01 62.31 -20.54
C SER A 4 31.46 61.80 -20.39
N SER A 5 32.02 61.53 -19.20
CA SER A 5 31.55 60.72 -18.04
C SER A 5 31.10 59.32 -18.46
N GLY A 6 31.99 58.34 -18.31
CA GLY A 6 31.77 56.96 -18.73
C GLY A 6 32.65 55.98 -17.94
N GLU A 7 32.59 56.05 -16.60
CA GLU A 7 32.85 54.88 -15.76
C GLU A 7 31.80 53.82 -16.13
N THR A 8 32.24 52.67 -16.64
CA THR A 8 31.39 51.48 -16.78
C THR A 8 32.05 50.34 -16.03
N GLN A 9 31.68 50.26 -14.75
CA GLN A 9 31.22 49.04 -14.07
C GLN A 9 31.52 47.73 -14.83
N SER A 10 32.70 47.16 -14.58
CA SER A 10 33.03 45.78 -14.92
C SER A 10 33.14 44.97 -13.62
N GLU A 11 32.08 44.93 -12.82
CA GLU A 11 32.08 44.18 -11.56
C GLU A 11 30.65 43.92 -11.04
N ALA A 12 29.80 43.25 -11.81
CA ALA A 12 28.47 42.84 -11.31
C ALA A 12 27.84 41.63 -12.03
N ALA A 13 28.64 40.70 -12.56
CA ALA A 13 28.10 39.50 -13.19
C ALA A 13 28.99 38.28 -12.92
N GLY A 14 28.77 37.62 -11.78
CA GLY A 14 29.45 36.35 -11.55
C GLY A 14 29.43 35.80 -10.14
N GLN A 15 28.31 35.87 -9.41
CA GLN A 15 28.13 35.10 -8.17
C GLN A 15 26.66 35.03 -7.71
N LEU A 16 25.75 34.68 -8.61
CA LEU A 16 24.50 34.05 -8.16
C LEU A 16 24.82 32.59 -7.89
N SER A 17 25.35 32.33 -6.68
CA SER A 17 25.32 30.99 -6.08
C SER A 17 23.88 30.48 -6.21
N ALA A 18 23.67 29.47 -7.05
CA ALA A 18 22.36 28.85 -7.21
C ALA A 18 21.92 28.34 -5.83
N ALA A 19 21.03 29.07 -5.16
CA ALA A 19 20.48 28.66 -3.88
C ALA A 19 19.84 27.28 -4.10
N GLY A 20 20.44 26.27 -3.47
CA GLY A 20 19.94 24.91 -3.60
C GLY A 20 18.59 24.83 -2.89
N LEU A 21 17.78 23.84 -3.26
CA LEU A 21 16.56 23.51 -2.51
C LEU A 21 16.85 23.33 -1.01
N GLN A 22 18.06 22.89 -0.67
CA GLN A 22 18.51 22.72 0.72
C GLN A 22 18.84 24.02 1.45
N ASP A 23 18.88 25.18 0.78
CA ASP A 23 19.13 26.46 1.42
C ASP A 23 17.83 27.19 1.78
N LEU A 24 16.68 26.67 1.34
CA LEU A 24 15.38 27.26 1.59
C LEU A 24 14.94 27.13 3.07
N PRO A 25 14.17 28.10 3.58
CA PRO A 25 13.49 27.99 4.87
C PRO A 25 12.58 26.76 4.94
N ALA A 26 12.35 26.26 6.15
CA ALA A 26 11.53 25.07 6.37
C ALA A 26 10.08 25.26 5.91
N GLU A 27 9.56 26.48 6.05
CA GLU A 27 8.21 26.88 5.65
C GLU A 27 8.02 26.73 4.13
N THR A 28 8.98 27.23 3.36
CA THR A 28 8.96 27.11 1.89
C THR A 28 9.12 25.65 1.47
N LEU A 29 9.93 24.87 2.17
CA LEU A 29 10.06 23.43 1.91
C LEU A 29 8.76 22.68 2.19
N ILE A 30 8.05 23.02 3.28
CA ILE A 30 6.75 22.42 3.59
C ILE A 30 5.75 22.72 2.46
N GLU A 31 5.65 23.96 2.00
CA GLU A 31 4.76 24.35 0.91
C GLU A 31 5.09 23.59 -0.40
N ILE A 32 6.38 23.51 -0.75
CA ILE A 32 6.83 22.73 -1.91
C ILE A 32 6.43 21.26 -1.75
N PHE A 33 6.68 20.66 -0.58
CA PHE A 33 6.36 19.27 -0.32
C PHE A 33 4.86 18.98 -0.33
N SER A 34 4.03 19.92 0.13
CA SER A 34 2.56 19.82 0.08
C SER A 34 2.03 19.74 -1.34
N GLY A 35 2.75 20.28 -2.33
CA GLY A 35 2.37 20.20 -3.74
C GLY A 35 2.94 19.00 -4.49
N LEU A 36 3.75 18.15 -3.84
CA LEU A 36 4.36 17.01 -4.52
C LEU A 36 3.36 15.88 -4.77
N ASP A 37 3.57 15.21 -5.90
CA ASP A 37 3.00 13.88 -6.06
C ASP A 37 3.66 12.90 -5.09
N PHE A 38 2.96 11.80 -4.88
CA PHE A 38 3.32 10.85 -3.86
C PHE A 38 4.66 10.12 -4.15
N ASP A 39 4.94 9.78 -5.40
CA ASP A 39 6.18 9.09 -5.75
C ASP A 39 7.40 10.01 -5.60
N THR A 40 7.25 11.29 -5.94
CA THR A 40 8.29 12.30 -5.74
C THR A 40 8.52 12.56 -4.26
N PHE A 41 7.47 12.62 -3.44
CA PHE A 41 7.59 12.78 -2.00
C PHE A 41 8.40 11.65 -1.33
N ASP A 42 8.12 10.39 -1.68
CA ASP A 42 8.84 9.22 -1.14
C ASP A 42 10.31 9.21 -1.59
N ASN A 43 10.59 9.65 -2.83
CA ASN A 43 11.96 9.82 -3.31
C ASN A 43 12.72 10.92 -2.55
N MET A 44 12.06 12.02 -2.16
CA MET A 44 12.70 13.12 -1.42
C MET A 44 13.22 12.69 -0.04
N LEU A 45 12.58 11.71 0.59
CA LEU A 45 13.07 11.11 1.85
C LEU A 45 14.43 10.42 1.69
N LEU A 46 14.79 10.01 0.48
CA LEU A 46 16.02 9.27 0.18
C LEU A 46 17.17 10.19 -0.29
N VAL A 47 16.85 11.41 -0.74
CA VAL A 47 17.81 12.29 -1.44
C VAL A 47 18.65 13.13 -0.48
N SER A 48 18.09 13.62 0.63
CA SER A 48 18.81 14.49 1.56
C SER A 48 18.39 14.30 3.02
N ARG A 49 19.38 14.31 3.91
CA ARG A 49 19.17 14.27 5.37
C ARG A 49 18.40 15.49 5.88
N ARG A 50 18.63 16.68 5.30
CA ARG A 50 17.91 17.91 5.68
C ARG A 50 16.45 17.80 5.29
N LEU A 51 16.17 17.42 4.03
CA LEU A 51 14.80 17.26 3.53
C LEU A 51 14.06 16.17 4.33
N HIS A 52 14.73 15.04 4.59
CA HIS A 52 14.21 14.00 5.48
C HIS A 52 13.87 14.54 6.87
N SER A 53 14.74 15.34 7.48
CA SER A 53 14.48 15.93 8.80
C SER A 53 13.28 16.87 8.78
N VAL A 54 13.17 17.73 7.76
CA VAL A 54 12.04 18.66 7.62
C VAL A 54 10.73 17.91 7.44
N ILE A 55 10.72 16.90 6.56
CA ILE A 55 9.56 16.04 6.32
C ILE A 55 9.19 15.30 7.61
N HIS A 56 10.15 14.69 8.30
CA HIS A 56 9.88 13.94 9.52
C HIS A 56 9.30 14.82 10.65
N SER A 57 9.76 16.07 10.76
CA SER A 57 9.27 17.01 11.78
C SER A 57 7.92 17.64 11.43
N HIS A 58 7.59 17.78 10.15
CA HIS A 58 6.42 18.55 9.69
C HIS A 58 5.46 17.75 8.79
N TRP A 59 5.55 16.43 8.78
CA TRP A 59 4.74 15.56 7.91
C TRP A 59 3.23 15.83 8.04
N ALA A 60 2.75 16.15 9.24
CA ALA A 60 1.33 16.43 9.49
C ALA A 60 0.82 17.70 8.78
N LEU A 61 1.70 18.65 8.45
CA LEU A 61 1.37 19.87 7.70
C LEU A 61 1.50 19.67 6.19
N ILE A 62 2.43 18.80 5.78
CA ILE A 62 2.66 18.47 4.37
C ILE A 62 1.53 17.60 3.81
N LEU A 63 1.04 16.71 4.67
CA LEU A 63 0.16 15.61 4.29
C LEU A 63 -1.20 16.05 3.71
N PRO A 64 -1.92 17.03 4.27
CA PRO A 64 -3.19 17.49 3.69
C PRO A 64 -3.03 17.91 2.24
N GLY A 65 -1.95 18.62 1.88
CA GLY A 65 -1.70 19.04 0.50
C GLY A 65 -1.46 17.86 -0.45
N ILE A 66 -0.68 16.86 -0.03
CA ILE A 66 -0.43 15.65 -0.83
C ILE A 66 -1.72 14.84 -0.99
N ILE A 67 -2.54 14.73 0.05
CA ILE A 67 -3.83 14.03 0.00
C ILE A 67 -4.80 14.77 -0.93
N GLU A 68 -4.90 16.09 -0.80
CA GLU A 68 -5.75 16.96 -1.63
C GLU A 68 -5.32 17.00 -3.10
N SER A 69 -4.08 16.62 -3.41
CA SER A 69 -3.71 16.31 -4.79
C SER A 69 -4.62 15.18 -5.30
N ARG A 70 -5.42 15.50 -6.34
CA ARG A 70 -6.67 14.82 -6.76
C ARG A 70 -6.60 13.30 -6.91
N ASP A 71 -5.41 12.77 -7.08
CA ASP A 71 -5.14 11.36 -7.36
C ASP A 71 -5.30 10.42 -6.14
N LEU A 72 -4.88 10.85 -4.95
CA LEU A 72 -5.00 10.03 -3.74
C LEU A 72 -6.42 10.10 -3.17
N PHE A 73 -7.04 11.28 -3.22
CA PHE A 73 -8.40 11.49 -2.75
C PHE A 73 -9.41 10.62 -3.51
N ASP A 74 -9.32 10.59 -4.84
CA ASP A 74 -10.19 9.76 -5.67
C ASP A 74 -9.94 8.25 -5.46
N THR A 75 -8.73 7.86 -5.08
CA THR A 75 -8.37 6.45 -4.79
C THR A 75 -8.90 5.99 -3.44
N PHE A 76 -8.95 6.88 -2.45
CA PHE A 76 -9.29 6.52 -1.06
C PHE A 76 -10.73 6.87 -0.66
N PHE A 77 -11.27 8.01 -1.11
CA PHE A 77 -12.52 8.59 -0.59
C PHE A 77 -13.74 8.46 -1.53
N ASN A 78 -13.58 7.97 -2.76
CA ASN A 78 -14.72 7.50 -3.58
C ASN A 78 -15.10 6.04 -3.29
N VAL A 79 -14.57 5.49 -2.21
CA VAL A 79 -15.06 4.26 -1.60
C VAL A 79 -16.24 4.68 -0.73
N ASP A 80 -17.36 3.97 -0.77
CA ASP A 80 -18.40 4.05 0.26
C ASP A 80 -17.82 3.53 1.60
N LEU A 81 -16.81 4.23 2.11
CA LEU A 81 -16.32 4.08 3.46
C LEU A 81 -17.45 4.59 4.36
N PRO A 82 -17.71 3.94 5.49
CA PRO A 82 -18.74 4.40 6.42
C PRO A 82 -18.46 5.87 6.75
N ASP A 83 -19.54 6.68 6.87
CA ASP A 83 -19.63 8.15 7.00
C ASP A 83 -18.62 8.87 7.95
N ALA A 84 -17.76 8.14 8.64
CA ALA A 84 -16.82 8.61 9.65
C ALA A 84 -15.34 8.67 9.20
N MET A 85 -15.02 8.45 7.92
CA MET A 85 -13.62 8.50 7.45
C MET A 85 -13.33 9.73 6.61
N ASP A 86 -13.16 10.83 7.31
CA ASP A 86 -12.54 12.05 6.79
C ASP A 86 -11.00 11.94 6.83
N CYS A 87 -10.30 12.98 6.35
CA CYS A 87 -8.84 13.09 6.49
C CYS A 87 -8.40 12.96 7.96
N ALA A 88 -9.23 13.36 8.93
CA ALA A 88 -8.93 13.24 10.35
C ALA A 88 -8.95 11.78 10.83
N GLY A 89 -9.86 10.95 10.32
CA GLY A 89 -9.89 9.51 10.55
C GLY A 89 -8.61 8.82 10.04
N LEU A 90 -8.11 9.22 8.87
CA LEU A 90 -6.85 8.71 8.32
C LEU A 90 -5.62 9.18 9.10
N LEU A 91 -5.60 10.43 9.54
CA LEU A 91 -4.56 10.98 10.41
C LEU A 91 -4.56 10.27 11.78
N SER A 92 -5.74 9.90 12.30
CA SER A 92 -5.84 9.11 13.55
C SER A 92 -5.21 7.72 13.42
N VAL A 93 -5.28 7.11 12.23
CA VAL A 93 -4.65 5.81 11.91
C VAL A 93 -3.12 5.96 11.70
N CYS A 94 -2.66 7.17 11.38
CA CYS A 94 -1.26 7.50 11.13
C CYS A 94 -0.71 8.41 12.22
N SER A 95 -0.57 7.93 13.46
CA SER A 95 0.04 8.72 14.55
C SER A 95 1.54 9.01 14.35
N THR A 96 2.16 8.41 13.33
CA THR A 96 3.59 8.50 13.00
C THR A 96 3.81 8.57 11.50
N LEU A 97 4.96 9.11 11.08
CA LEU A 97 5.41 9.09 9.68
C LEU A 97 5.45 7.65 9.12
N ASP A 98 5.82 6.66 9.95
CA ASP A 98 5.79 5.26 9.54
C ASP A 98 4.36 4.78 9.24
N GLY A 99 3.38 5.12 10.08
CA GLY A 99 1.96 4.84 9.81
C GLY A 99 1.51 5.42 8.47
N PHE A 100 1.96 6.64 8.16
CA PHE A 100 1.70 7.28 6.87
C PHE A 100 2.36 6.51 5.70
N ARG A 101 3.63 6.10 5.82
CA ARG A 101 4.30 5.27 4.79
C ARG A 101 3.58 3.95 4.54
N HIS A 102 2.98 3.34 5.57
CA HIS A 102 2.16 2.14 5.41
C HIS A 102 0.86 2.44 4.66
N LEU A 103 0.18 3.53 4.99
CA LEU A 103 -1.02 3.99 4.27
C LEU A 103 -0.72 4.24 2.78
N LEU A 104 0.39 4.90 2.51
CA LEU A 104 0.88 5.18 1.17
C LEU A 104 1.21 3.90 0.39
N GLY A 105 1.91 2.95 1.03
CA GLY A 105 2.15 1.62 0.45
C GLY A 105 0.84 0.90 0.11
N PHE A 106 -0.16 1.02 0.96
CA PHE A 106 -1.50 0.49 0.72
C PHE A 106 -2.19 1.17 -0.47
N CYS A 107 -2.09 2.50 -0.62
CA CYS A 107 -2.61 3.22 -1.80
C CYS A 107 -1.99 2.71 -3.11
N ARG A 108 -0.66 2.50 -3.16
CA ARG A 108 0.01 1.89 -4.34
C ARG A 108 -0.57 0.52 -4.64
N ALA A 109 -0.80 -0.27 -3.60
CA ALA A 109 -1.32 -1.61 -3.77
C ALA A 109 -2.78 -1.64 -4.22
N ILE A 110 -3.63 -0.74 -3.74
CA ILE A 110 -5.00 -0.57 -4.26
C ILE A 110 -4.96 -0.36 -5.76
N ARG A 111 -4.17 0.62 -6.25
CA ARG A 111 -4.09 0.92 -7.68
C ARG A 111 -3.64 -0.30 -8.48
N ARG A 112 -2.69 -1.06 -7.93
CA ARG A 112 -2.21 -2.29 -8.56
C ARG A 112 -3.26 -3.41 -8.53
N TRP A 113 -4.03 -3.52 -7.45
CA TRP A 113 -5.14 -4.44 -7.34
C TRP A 113 -6.21 -4.11 -8.38
N GLU A 114 -6.55 -2.85 -8.61
CA GLU A 114 -7.55 -2.47 -9.64
C GLU A 114 -7.17 -2.98 -11.04
N VAL A 115 -5.87 -2.95 -11.37
CA VAL A 115 -5.34 -3.43 -12.65
C VAL A 115 -5.33 -4.97 -12.72
N GLU A 116 -4.93 -5.64 -11.65
CA GLU A 116 -4.72 -7.10 -11.66
C GLU A 116 -5.96 -7.90 -11.28
N PHE A 117 -6.87 -7.34 -10.47
CA PHE A 117 -8.03 -8.03 -9.93
C PHE A 117 -8.96 -8.59 -11.02
N PRO A 118 -9.27 -7.88 -12.13
CA PRO A 118 -10.01 -8.48 -13.24
C PRO A 118 -9.39 -9.77 -13.77
N ARG A 119 -8.06 -9.79 -13.94
CA ARG A 119 -7.36 -10.98 -14.46
C ARG A 119 -7.50 -12.15 -13.50
N LEU A 120 -7.48 -11.89 -12.19
CA LEU A 120 -7.69 -12.91 -11.16
C LEU A 120 -9.16 -13.38 -11.13
N ARG A 121 -10.12 -12.46 -11.22
CA ARG A 121 -11.56 -12.72 -11.19
C ARG A 121 -12.01 -13.56 -12.37
N PHE A 122 -11.59 -13.18 -13.58
CA PHE A 122 -11.97 -13.84 -14.82
C PHE A 122 -10.99 -14.94 -15.26
N ALA A 123 -10.06 -15.35 -14.40
CA ALA A 123 -9.07 -16.38 -14.74
C ALA A 123 -9.69 -17.72 -15.19
N SER A 124 -10.93 -18.05 -14.80
CA SER A 124 -11.63 -19.27 -15.24
C SER A 124 -12.30 -19.14 -16.59
N ALA A 125 -12.59 -17.91 -17.00
CA ALA A 125 -13.41 -17.59 -18.15
C ALA A 125 -12.86 -16.29 -18.75
N PRO A 126 -11.65 -16.34 -19.35
CA PRO A 126 -10.95 -15.17 -19.87
C PRO A 126 -11.74 -14.46 -20.97
N GLU A 127 -12.67 -15.14 -21.64
CA GLU A 127 -13.62 -14.58 -22.59
C GLU A 127 -14.51 -13.47 -22.00
N TYR A 128 -14.73 -13.46 -20.68
CA TYR A 128 -15.46 -12.40 -19.97
C TYR A 128 -14.52 -11.37 -19.32
N SER A 129 -13.22 -11.43 -19.61
CA SER A 129 -12.24 -10.51 -19.04
C SER A 129 -12.53 -9.09 -19.50
N ARG A 130 -12.81 -8.21 -18.53
CA ARG A 130 -13.04 -6.78 -18.75
C ARG A 130 -12.50 -5.97 -17.60
N SER A 131 -12.29 -4.68 -17.82
CA SER A 131 -12.02 -3.73 -16.74
C SER A 131 -13.21 -3.63 -15.77
N LEU A 132 -12.91 -3.32 -14.51
CA LEU A 132 -13.95 -3.06 -13.50
C LEU A 132 -14.70 -1.77 -13.82
N TRP A 133 -16.00 -1.78 -13.55
CA TRP A 133 -16.82 -0.58 -13.57
C TRP A 133 -16.57 0.29 -12.34
N ARG A 134 -16.93 1.58 -12.39
CA ARG A 134 -16.68 2.54 -11.31
C ARG A 134 -17.17 2.05 -9.93
N HIS A 135 -18.38 1.50 -9.87
CA HIS A 135 -18.92 0.94 -8.62
C HIS A 135 -18.20 -0.34 -8.18
N GLU A 136 -17.75 -1.19 -9.11
CA GLU A 136 -16.96 -2.39 -8.77
C GLU A 136 -15.59 -2.03 -8.22
N VAL A 137 -14.96 -0.96 -8.75
CA VAL A 137 -13.72 -0.40 -8.21
C VAL A 137 -13.93 0.10 -6.78
N GLY A 138 -15.01 0.86 -6.52
CA GLY A 138 -15.35 1.32 -5.17
C GLY A 138 -15.50 0.17 -4.18
N ARG A 139 -16.25 -0.87 -4.57
CA ARG A 139 -16.45 -2.10 -3.76
C ARG A 139 -15.14 -2.84 -3.49
N LEU A 140 -14.28 -3.00 -4.51
CA LEU A 140 -12.98 -3.64 -4.37
C LEU A 140 -12.10 -2.87 -3.36
N ARG A 141 -12.02 -1.54 -3.49
CA ARG A 141 -11.25 -0.69 -2.59
C ARG A 141 -11.73 -0.79 -1.15
N GLY A 142 -13.04 -0.75 -0.92
CA GLY A 142 -13.65 -0.94 0.41
C GLY A 142 -13.30 -2.29 1.02
N ALA A 143 -13.42 -3.36 0.24
CA ALA A 143 -13.05 -4.70 0.67
C ALA A 143 -11.55 -4.81 1.02
N LEU A 144 -10.67 -4.25 0.18
CA LEU A 144 -9.22 -4.21 0.41
C LEU A 144 -8.87 -3.42 1.67
N TYR A 145 -9.57 -2.31 1.93
CA TYR A 145 -9.37 -1.50 3.12
C TYR A 145 -9.75 -2.26 4.41
N VAL A 146 -10.91 -2.93 4.40
CA VAL A 146 -11.32 -3.77 5.54
C VAL A 146 -10.30 -4.88 5.79
N TRP A 147 -9.82 -5.55 4.74
CA TRP A 147 -8.78 -6.56 4.87
C TRP A 147 -7.47 -5.98 5.41
N TRP A 148 -7.01 -4.84 4.88
CA TRP A 148 -5.81 -4.18 5.37
C TRP A 148 -5.91 -3.81 6.85
N ARG A 149 -7.02 -3.21 7.29
CA ARG A 149 -7.26 -2.92 8.72
C ARG A 149 -7.23 -4.18 9.56
N PHE A 150 -7.89 -5.25 9.11
CA PHE A 150 -7.91 -6.51 9.82
C PHE A 150 -6.51 -7.11 9.95
N ALA A 151 -5.73 -7.12 8.86
CA ALA A 151 -4.36 -7.61 8.87
C ALA A 151 -3.48 -6.75 9.79
N ARG A 152 -3.59 -5.42 9.76
CA ARG A 152 -2.83 -4.57 10.69
C ARG A 152 -3.23 -4.81 12.15
N ALA A 153 -4.51 -4.88 12.45
CA ALA A 153 -4.99 -5.06 13.82
C ALA A 153 -4.57 -6.41 14.43
N PHE A 154 -4.58 -7.48 13.64
CA PHE A 154 -4.45 -8.85 14.15
C PHE A 154 -3.22 -9.61 13.67
N HIS A 155 -2.50 -9.08 12.69
CA HIS A 155 -1.40 -9.76 12.00
C HIS A 155 -0.12 -8.92 11.88
N ASP A 156 -0.11 -7.63 12.27
CA ASP A 156 1.13 -6.85 12.32
C ASP A 156 2.16 -7.41 13.35
N PRO A 157 3.46 -7.14 13.13
CA PRO A 157 4.53 -7.55 14.04
C PRO A 157 4.51 -6.82 15.38
N ALA A 158 3.78 -5.72 15.53
CA ALA A 158 3.52 -5.11 16.84
C ALA A 158 2.45 -5.95 17.56
N PRO A 159 2.62 -6.32 18.84
CA PRO A 159 1.61 -7.09 19.56
C PRO A 159 0.34 -6.26 19.72
N CYS A 160 -0.76 -6.67 19.08
CA CYS A 160 -2.08 -6.35 19.60
C CYS A 160 -2.21 -7.13 20.90
N GLU A 161 -2.17 -6.43 22.03
CA GLU A 161 -2.24 -7.01 23.38
C GLU A 161 -3.47 -7.92 23.58
N ASN A 162 -4.51 -7.76 22.74
CA ASN A 162 -5.78 -8.46 22.82
C ASN A 162 -6.19 -9.19 21.53
N ASN A 163 -5.27 -9.92 20.87
CA ASN A 163 -5.57 -10.70 19.66
C ASN A 163 -6.36 -12.00 19.96
N THR A 164 -7.49 -11.90 20.66
CA THR A 164 -8.36 -13.05 20.96
C THR A 164 -9.36 -13.28 19.82
N PRO A 165 -9.89 -14.51 19.65
CA PRO A 165 -10.95 -14.78 18.68
C PRO A 165 -12.17 -13.88 18.87
N GLU A 166 -12.47 -13.47 20.11
CA GLU A 166 -13.62 -12.61 20.40
C GLU A 166 -13.42 -11.19 19.90
N VAL A 167 -12.22 -10.61 20.04
CA VAL A 167 -11.92 -9.28 19.50
C VAL A 167 -11.96 -9.29 17.97
N ARG A 168 -11.49 -10.37 17.33
CA ARG A 168 -11.63 -10.54 15.87
C ARG A 168 -13.09 -10.62 15.44
N ARG A 169 -13.92 -11.38 16.16
CA ARG A 169 -15.37 -11.44 15.92
C ARG A 169 -16.03 -10.09 16.13
N ALA A 170 -15.64 -9.35 17.17
CA ALA A 170 -16.14 -8.00 17.43
C ALA A 170 -15.82 -7.03 16.28
N PHE A 171 -14.60 -7.09 15.72
CA PHE A 171 -14.25 -6.31 14.52
C PHE A 171 -15.17 -6.64 13.34
N VAL A 172 -15.40 -7.93 13.05
CA VAL A 172 -16.26 -8.34 11.94
C VAL A 172 -17.72 -7.92 12.16
N ARG A 173 -18.20 -7.95 13.40
CA ARG A 173 -19.56 -7.50 13.77
C ARG A 173 -19.79 -5.99 13.59
N GLN A 174 -18.73 -5.19 13.48
CA GLN A 174 -18.85 -3.75 13.20
C GLN A 174 -19.11 -3.45 11.71
N LEU A 175 -18.97 -4.43 10.83
CA LEU A 175 -19.16 -4.27 9.39
C LEU A 175 -20.64 -4.40 9.01
N SER A 176 -21.08 -3.61 8.04
CA SER A 176 -22.42 -3.76 7.47
C SER A 176 -22.54 -5.07 6.66
N THR A 177 -23.76 -5.55 6.47
CA THR A 177 -24.02 -6.72 5.62
C THR A 177 -23.46 -6.55 4.21
N THR A 178 -23.54 -5.34 3.65
CA THR A 178 -22.98 -5.03 2.33
C THR A 178 -21.46 -5.16 2.33
N GLN A 179 -20.79 -4.56 3.31
CA GLN A 179 -19.33 -4.65 3.45
C GLN A 179 -18.87 -6.10 3.65
N LEU A 180 -19.61 -6.91 4.41
CA LEU A 180 -19.31 -8.34 4.57
C LEU A 180 -19.38 -9.08 3.23
N HIS A 181 -20.42 -8.84 2.42
CA HIS A 181 -20.52 -9.47 1.10
C HIS A 181 -19.42 -9.03 0.13
N GLU A 182 -19.02 -7.75 0.16
CA GLU A 182 -17.93 -7.23 -0.67
C GLU A 182 -16.59 -7.84 -0.30
N VAL A 183 -16.31 -7.93 1.01
CA VAL A 183 -15.12 -8.58 1.54
C VAL A 183 -15.13 -10.06 1.16
N LEU A 184 -16.26 -10.76 1.26
CA LEU A 184 -16.39 -12.16 0.88
C LEU A 184 -16.19 -12.39 -0.63
N ASP A 185 -16.76 -11.55 -1.49
CA ASP A 185 -16.62 -11.66 -2.96
C ASP A 185 -15.16 -11.43 -3.40
N MET A 186 -14.52 -10.41 -2.84
CA MET A 186 -13.08 -10.16 -3.04
C MET A 186 -12.27 -11.36 -2.55
N TRP A 187 -12.56 -11.87 -1.34
CA TRP A 187 -11.86 -13.02 -0.76
C TRP A 187 -11.98 -14.28 -1.60
N GLU A 188 -13.14 -14.56 -2.16
CA GLU A 188 -13.35 -15.75 -2.97
C GLU A 188 -12.52 -15.69 -4.27
N THR A 189 -12.35 -14.49 -4.84
CA THR A 189 -11.46 -14.27 -5.99
C THR A 189 -10.00 -14.53 -5.63
N VAL A 190 -9.54 -13.99 -4.50
CA VAL A 190 -8.16 -14.16 -4.02
C VAL A 190 -7.88 -15.63 -3.66
N ARG A 191 -8.80 -16.28 -2.94
CA ARG A 191 -8.70 -17.70 -2.57
C ARG A 191 -8.60 -18.59 -3.81
N LYS A 192 -9.43 -18.35 -4.83
CA LYS A 192 -9.36 -19.07 -6.11
C LYS A 192 -8.03 -18.81 -6.82
N ALA A 193 -7.54 -17.58 -6.85
CA ALA A 193 -6.26 -17.25 -7.48
C ALA A 193 -5.08 -17.95 -6.80
N VAL A 194 -5.05 -17.98 -5.46
CA VAL A 194 -4.02 -18.69 -4.69
C VAL A 194 -4.17 -20.21 -4.90
N GLY A 195 -5.38 -20.76 -4.75
CA GLY A 195 -5.63 -22.20 -4.90
C GLY A 195 -5.37 -22.76 -6.29
N ARG A 196 -5.55 -21.97 -7.36
CA ARG A 196 -5.19 -22.35 -8.74
C ARG A 196 -3.71 -22.63 -8.91
N ARG A 197 -2.82 -21.96 -8.15
CA ARG A 197 -1.38 -22.29 -8.19
C ARG A 197 -1.14 -23.75 -7.85
N GLY A 198 -1.95 -24.33 -6.96
CA GLY A 198 -1.87 -25.75 -6.63
C GLY A 198 -2.44 -26.67 -7.69
N LYS A 199 -3.56 -26.29 -8.30
CA LYS A 199 -4.28 -27.15 -9.26
C LYS A 199 -3.62 -27.27 -10.64
N LEU A 200 -2.83 -26.27 -11.03
CA LEU A 200 -2.07 -26.28 -12.29
C LEU A 200 -0.79 -27.11 -12.24
N LEU A 201 -0.35 -27.51 -11.04
CA LEU A 201 0.84 -28.33 -10.85
C LEU A 201 0.43 -29.81 -10.80
N THR A 202 1.15 -30.68 -11.50
CA THR A 202 1.02 -32.13 -11.27
C THR A 202 1.38 -32.45 -9.82
N ARG A 203 0.93 -33.59 -9.27
CA ARG A 203 1.21 -33.97 -7.86
C ARG A 203 2.70 -33.89 -7.51
N GLY A 204 3.59 -34.28 -8.44
CA GLY A 204 5.04 -34.19 -8.28
C GLY A 204 5.58 -32.75 -8.33
N GLU A 205 5.01 -31.89 -9.16
CA GLU A 205 5.36 -30.46 -9.21
C GLU A 205 4.81 -29.69 -8.01
N GLY A 206 3.59 -30.01 -7.57
CA GLY A 206 2.97 -29.49 -6.35
C GLY A 206 3.82 -29.80 -5.12
N ALA A 207 4.34 -31.02 -5.01
CA ALA A 207 5.28 -31.39 -3.95
C ALA A 207 6.60 -30.60 -4.02
N ARG A 208 7.18 -30.40 -5.23
CA ARG A 208 8.42 -29.63 -5.43
C ARG A 208 8.28 -28.14 -5.10
N VAL A 209 7.15 -27.55 -5.47
CA VAL A 209 6.80 -26.17 -5.14
C VAL A 209 6.25 -26.07 -3.70
N GLY A 210 6.14 -27.19 -3.00
CA GLY A 210 5.66 -27.33 -1.63
C GLY A 210 4.23 -26.86 -1.43
N TRP A 211 3.43 -26.99 -2.47
CA TRP A 211 1.99 -26.76 -2.50
C TRP A 211 1.17 -27.95 -1.96
N GLY A 212 1.82 -29.09 -1.73
CA GLY A 212 1.30 -30.23 -0.95
C GLY A 212 0.10 -30.97 -1.56
N ASP A 213 -0.42 -31.96 -0.84
CA ASP A 213 -1.73 -32.55 -1.14
C ASP A 213 -2.87 -31.56 -0.74
N VAL A 214 -4.13 -31.85 -1.12
CA VAL A 214 -5.31 -30.96 -0.91
C VAL A 214 -5.41 -30.33 0.50
N PRO A 215 -5.18 -31.03 1.63
CA PRO A 215 -5.22 -30.40 2.95
C PRO A 215 -4.06 -29.44 3.23
N GLU A 216 -2.83 -29.76 2.81
CA GLU A 216 -1.66 -28.87 2.99
C GLU A 216 -1.78 -27.59 2.14
N ASN A 217 -2.43 -27.68 0.98
CA ASN A 217 -2.76 -26.52 0.15
C ASN A 217 -3.71 -25.56 0.90
N GLN A 218 -4.65 -26.09 1.69
CA GLN A 218 -5.56 -25.28 2.47
C GLN A 218 -4.82 -24.47 3.56
N ASP A 219 -3.84 -25.07 4.24
CA ASP A 219 -3.02 -24.38 5.24
C ASP A 219 -2.16 -23.27 4.63
N ILE A 220 -1.66 -23.47 3.41
CA ILE A 220 -0.90 -22.46 2.65
C ILE A 220 -1.82 -21.31 2.24
N VAL A 221 -3.01 -21.63 1.72
CA VAL A 221 -4.04 -20.64 1.42
C VAL A 221 -4.36 -19.85 2.67
N ASP A 222 -4.67 -20.50 3.79
CA ASP A 222 -5.03 -19.86 5.05
C ASP A 222 -3.88 -19.02 5.62
N THR A 223 -2.62 -19.41 5.40
CA THR A 223 -1.45 -18.60 5.77
C THR A 223 -1.31 -17.37 4.87
N MET A 224 -1.51 -17.53 3.55
CA MET A 224 -1.54 -16.41 2.60
C MET A 224 -2.67 -15.43 2.93
N MET A 225 -3.83 -15.92 3.38
CA MET A 225 -4.97 -15.09 3.76
C MET A 225 -4.68 -14.24 5.02
N LYS A 226 -3.64 -14.56 5.81
CA LYS A 226 -3.24 -13.74 6.97
C LYS A 226 -2.34 -12.56 6.56
N LEU A 227 -1.76 -12.60 5.36
CA LEU A 227 -0.88 -11.54 4.86
C LEU A 227 -1.69 -10.28 4.51
N ARG A 228 -0.98 -9.16 4.38
CA ARG A 228 -1.58 -7.90 3.94
C ARG A 228 -1.86 -7.93 2.42
N PRO A 229 -2.81 -7.14 1.91
CA PRO A 229 -3.17 -7.15 0.50
C PRO A 229 -1.98 -6.91 -0.45
N GLU A 230 -1.02 -6.09 -0.06
CA GLU A 230 0.16 -5.75 -0.85
C GLU A 230 1.09 -6.96 -1.01
N ASP A 231 1.27 -7.70 0.08
CA ASP A 231 2.13 -8.88 0.13
C ASP A 231 1.51 -10.03 -0.68
N VAL A 232 0.19 -10.26 -0.58
CA VAL A 232 -0.50 -11.26 -1.40
C VAL A 232 -0.44 -10.91 -2.89
N LEU A 233 -0.70 -9.65 -3.24
CA LEU A 233 -0.64 -9.22 -4.64
C LEU A 233 0.76 -9.41 -5.21
N HIS A 234 1.80 -9.07 -4.45
CA HIS A 234 3.19 -9.28 -4.86
C HIS A 234 3.47 -10.74 -5.17
N LEU A 235 3.01 -11.66 -4.31
CA LEU A 235 3.17 -13.11 -4.51
C LEU A 235 2.37 -13.63 -5.71
N LEU A 236 1.19 -13.08 -5.97
CA LEU A 236 0.35 -13.46 -7.13
C LEU A 236 0.93 -12.95 -8.46
N VAL A 237 1.40 -11.69 -8.51
CA VAL A 237 1.92 -11.07 -9.74
C VAL A 237 3.33 -11.57 -10.07
N TYR A 238 4.22 -11.62 -9.09
CA TYR A 238 5.60 -12.11 -9.27
C TYR A 238 5.72 -13.60 -9.02
N ARG A 239 4.67 -14.37 -9.32
CA ARG A 239 4.60 -15.82 -9.11
C ARG A 239 5.79 -16.59 -9.69
N HIS A 240 6.39 -16.10 -10.77
CA HIS A 240 7.55 -16.72 -11.41
C HIS A 240 8.83 -16.60 -10.56
N ARG A 241 8.94 -15.56 -9.73
CA ARG A 241 10.07 -15.37 -8.80
C ARG A 241 9.93 -16.21 -7.53
N TYR A 242 8.70 -16.61 -7.20
CA TYR A 242 8.36 -17.42 -6.03
C TYR A 242 7.92 -18.82 -6.46
N ALA A 243 8.84 -19.52 -7.11
CA ALA A 243 8.62 -20.84 -7.70
C ALA A 243 8.66 -21.99 -6.69
N THR A 244 9.07 -21.76 -5.43
CA THR A 244 9.14 -22.81 -4.40
C THR A 244 8.50 -22.35 -3.08
N LYS A 245 7.94 -23.28 -2.30
CA LYS A 245 7.46 -23.02 -0.93
C LYS A 245 8.52 -22.35 -0.09
N ALA A 246 9.78 -22.77 -0.21
CA ALA A 246 10.89 -22.17 0.51
C ALA A 246 11.02 -20.66 0.21
N SER A 247 10.94 -20.25 -1.06
CA SER A 247 11.01 -18.84 -1.45
C SER A 247 9.82 -18.00 -0.93
N VAL A 248 8.63 -18.59 -0.93
CA VAL A 248 7.41 -17.97 -0.37
C VAL A 248 7.53 -17.84 1.15
N VAL A 249 7.92 -18.91 1.83
CA VAL A 249 8.11 -18.94 3.29
C VAL A 249 9.20 -17.96 3.71
N GLN A 250 10.30 -17.88 2.96
CA GLN A 250 11.36 -16.90 3.22
C GLN A 250 10.84 -15.47 3.06
N PHE A 251 10.09 -15.17 2.00
CA PHE A 251 9.46 -13.86 1.82
C PHE A 251 8.54 -13.52 3.00
N VAL A 252 7.66 -14.46 3.37
CA VAL A 252 6.74 -14.28 4.50
C VAL A 252 7.51 -14.08 5.80
N ARG A 253 8.55 -14.87 6.09
CA ARG A 253 9.36 -14.71 7.31
C ARG A 253 10.10 -13.38 7.37
N LEU A 254 10.63 -12.89 6.24
CA LEU A 254 11.33 -11.61 6.17
C LEU A 254 10.37 -10.44 6.41
N LYS A 255 9.16 -10.48 5.84
CA LYS A 255 8.16 -9.42 5.98
C LYS A 255 7.35 -9.52 7.27
N HIS A 256 7.20 -10.72 7.79
CA HIS A 256 6.33 -11.06 8.90
C HIS A 256 6.99 -12.11 9.81
N PRO A 257 7.91 -11.69 10.70
CA PRO A 257 8.74 -12.61 11.49
C PRO A 257 7.95 -13.58 12.38
N ARG A 258 6.70 -13.23 12.74
CA ARG A 258 5.84 -14.01 13.65
C ARG A 258 5.16 -15.24 13.03
N TYR A 259 5.10 -15.37 11.70
CA TYR A 259 4.53 -16.59 11.10
C TYR A 259 5.49 -17.79 11.13
N GLY A 260 6.73 -17.61 11.58
CA GLY A 260 7.74 -18.66 11.68
C GLY A 260 7.73 -19.48 12.98
N SER A 261 7.04 -19.02 14.02
CA SER A 261 7.13 -19.59 15.38
C SER A 261 6.02 -20.58 15.74
N SER A 262 5.08 -20.86 14.84
CA SER A 262 3.92 -21.73 15.14
C SER A 262 4.02 -23.15 14.56
N ALA A 263 5.22 -23.59 14.19
CA ALA A 263 5.48 -24.99 13.83
C ALA A 263 6.34 -25.65 14.92
N LYS A 264 5.64 -26.17 15.94
CA LYS A 264 6.10 -27.31 16.75
C LYS A 264 4.97 -28.32 16.74
#